data_AF-A0A5J4SRA8-F1
#
_entry.id   AF-A0A5J4SRA8-F1
#
_cell.length_a   1.000
_cell.length_b   1.000
_cell.length_c   1.000
_cell.angle_alpha   90.00
_cell.angle_beta   90.00
_cell.angle_gamma   90.00
#
_symmetry.space_group_name_H-M   'P 1'
#
loop_
_entity.id
_entity.type
_entity.pdbx_description
1 polymer ?
#
loop_
_entity_poly.entity_id
_entity_poly.type
_entity_poly.pdbx_seq_one_letter_code
_entity_poly.pdbx_strand_id
1 'polypeptide(L)'
;MDLSKYRLKDTEEILSLFRQDKEGFHKFYKEVEMLLNTLRIGDSIYIPDVCEEDSYIYFVKCVEFYMCEETKYLQGNDARIELSIDYSRIMRCLTYS
;
A
#
# COMPACT_ATOMS: atom_id res chain seq x y z
N MET A 1 0.37 -16.83 -4.46
CA MET A 1 -0.43 -16.58 -3.25
C MET A 1 -1.38 -15.45 -3.59
N ASP A 2 -2.67 -15.58 -3.31
CA ASP A 2 -3.65 -14.53 -3.60
C ASP A 2 -3.96 -13.70 -2.35
N LEU A 3 -3.54 -12.43 -2.37
CA LEU A 3 -3.74 -11.46 -1.31
C LEU A 3 -4.94 -10.53 -1.58
N SER A 4 -5.63 -10.66 -2.72
CA SER A 4 -6.76 -9.78 -3.09
C SER A 4 -7.92 -9.86 -2.09
N LYS A 5 -8.02 -10.97 -1.34
CA LYS A 5 -8.94 -11.14 -0.22
C LYS A 5 -8.75 -10.10 0.90
N TYR A 6 -7.57 -9.47 0.99
CA TYR A 6 -7.24 -8.46 2.00
C TYR A 6 -7.49 -7.03 1.54
N ARG A 7 -8.05 -6.83 0.33
CA ARG A 7 -8.33 -5.49 -0.19
C ARG A 7 -9.07 -4.60 0.81
N LEU A 8 -8.70 -3.33 0.84
CA LEU A 8 -9.35 -2.26 1.56
C LEU A 8 -10.74 -2.03 0.96
N LYS A 9 -11.77 -2.31 1.75
CA LYS A 9 -13.16 -2.09 1.30
C LYS A 9 -13.65 -0.69 1.63
N ASP A 10 -13.19 -0.14 2.75
CA ASP A 10 -13.57 1.15 3.28
C ASP A 10 -12.41 1.74 4.08
N THR A 11 -12.18 3.06 3.99
CA THR A 11 -11.11 3.75 4.72
C THR A 11 -11.29 3.67 6.24
N GLU A 12 -12.51 3.49 6.73
CA GLU A 12 -12.78 3.26 8.16
C GLU A 12 -12.13 1.98 8.70
N GLU A 13 -11.85 0.98 7.86
CA GLU A 13 -11.09 -0.21 8.28
C GLU A 13 -9.67 0.15 8.74
N ILE A 14 -9.07 1.20 8.17
CA ILE A 14 -7.76 1.72 8.56
C ILE A 14 -7.88 2.75 9.68
N LEU A 15 -8.83 3.68 9.57
CA LEU A 15 -9.03 4.72 10.58
C LEU A 15 -9.40 4.13 11.95
N SER A 16 -10.13 3.02 11.98
CA SER A 16 -10.40 2.29 13.22
C SER A 16 -9.14 1.72 13.87
N LEU A 17 -8.17 1.22 13.09
CA LEU A 17 -6.90 0.72 13.61
C LEU A 17 -6.04 1.86 14.19
N PHE A 18 -6.01 3.01 13.53
CA PHE A 18 -5.39 4.23 14.09
C PHE A 18 -6.04 4.69 15.41
N ARG A 19 -7.34 4.44 15.60
CA ARG A 19 -8.03 4.77 16.86
C ARG A 19 -7.75 3.74 17.96
N GLN A 20 -7.59 2.46 17.61
CA GLN A 20 -7.34 1.36 18.56
C GLN A 20 -5.91 1.36 19.09
N ASP A 21 -4.93 1.51 18.19
CA ASP A 21 -3.51 1.58 18.54
C ASP A 21 -2.85 2.67 17.71
N LYS A 22 -2.96 3.90 18.22
CA LYS A 22 -2.49 5.08 17.50
C LYS A 22 -1.00 5.03 17.23
N GLU A 23 -0.19 4.66 18.22
CA GLU A 23 1.26 4.73 18.09
C GLU A 23 1.82 3.55 17.29
N GLY A 24 1.39 2.32 17.62
CA GLY A 24 1.87 1.12 16.94
C GLY A 24 1.43 1.08 15.49
N PHE A 25 0.15 1.34 15.22
CA PHE A 25 -0.35 1.33 13.84
C PHE A 25 0.19 2.50 13.02
N HIS A 26 0.39 3.68 13.61
CA HIS A 26 1.02 4.79 12.90
C HIS A 26 2.46 4.49 12.53
N LYS A 27 3.23 3.86 13.42
CA LYS A 27 4.58 3.42 13.10
C LYS A 27 4.58 2.42 11.93
N PHE A 28 3.71 1.41 11.97
CA PHE A 28 3.56 0.44 10.89
C PHE A 28 3.22 1.11 9.56
N TYR A 29 2.22 1.99 9.56
CA TYR A 29 1.84 2.73 8.35
C TYR A 29 3.01 3.59 7.81
N LYS A 30 3.78 4.23 8.69
CA LYS A 30 4.95 5.02 8.30
C LYS A 30 6.05 4.17 7.66
N GLU A 31 6.27 2.94 8.13
CA GLU A 31 7.22 2.01 7.51
C GLU A 31 6.76 1.59 6.11
N VAL A 32 5.47 1.30 5.92
CA VAL A 32 4.87 1.03 4.61
C VAL A 32 5.06 2.24 3.67
N GLU A 33 4.72 3.44 4.14
CA GLU A 33 4.88 4.68 3.38
C GLU A 33 6.33 4.92 2.95
N MET A 34 7.29 4.73 3.87
CA MET A 34 8.71 4.85 3.57
C MET A 34 9.15 3.84 2.50
N LEU A 35 8.73 2.59 2.61
CA LEU A 35 9.03 1.55 1.62
C LEU A 35 8.49 1.94 0.23
N LEU A 36 7.23 2.37 0.14
CA LEU A 36 6.61 2.77 -1.14
C LEU A 36 7.29 3.99 -1.76
N ASN A 37 7.70 4.96 -0.95
CA ASN A 37 8.42 6.15 -1.42
C ASN A 37 9.83 5.84 -1.94
N THR A 38 10.44 4.71 -1.55
CA THR A 38 11.75 4.28 -2.10
C THR A 38 11.64 3.57 -3.44
N LEU A 39 10.43 3.18 -3.87
CA LEU A 39 10.21 2.41 -5.08
C LEU A 39 10.40 3.29 -6.32
N ARG A 40 11.39 2.95 -7.17
CA ARG A 40 11.65 3.68 -8.41
C ARG A 40 10.71 3.22 -9.51
N ILE A 41 10.53 4.06 -10.53
CA ILE A 41 9.71 3.74 -11.70
C ILE A 41 10.24 2.46 -12.35
N GLY A 42 9.34 1.50 -12.59
CA GLY A 42 9.65 0.19 -13.16
C GLY A 42 10.11 -0.86 -12.14
N ASP A 43 10.37 -0.48 -10.90
CA ASP A 43 10.67 -1.44 -9.83
C ASP A 43 9.39 -2.08 -9.28
N SER A 44 9.57 -3.25 -8.67
CA SER A 44 8.49 -3.96 -7.99
C SER A 44 8.96 -4.54 -6.66
N ILE A 45 8.03 -4.61 -5.70
CA ILE A 45 8.21 -5.30 -4.42
C ILE A 45 7.29 -6.51 -4.43
N TYR A 46 7.82 -7.66 -4.05
CA TYR A 46 7.02 -8.83 -3.72
C TYR A 46 6.72 -8.82 -2.23
N ILE A 47 5.44 -8.77 -1.84
CA ILE A 47 5.02 -8.55 -0.44
C ILE A 47 5.63 -9.58 0.53
N PRO A 48 5.67 -10.89 0.21
CA PRO A 48 6.29 -11.89 1.09
C PRO A 48 7.78 -11.70 1.37
N ASP A 49 8.49 -10.94 0.54
CA ASP A 49 9.92 -10.68 0.76
C ASP A 49 10.14 -9.55 1.78
N VAL A 50 9.10 -8.78 2.12
CA VAL A 50 9.21 -7.56 2.94
C VAL A 50 8.21 -7.49 4.09
N CYS A 51 7.30 -8.46 4.19
CA CYS A 51 6.22 -8.46 5.16
C CYS A 51 5.99 -9.89 5.68
N GLU A 52 5.82 -10.01 6.99
CA GLU A 52 5.44 -11.28 7.63
C GLU A 52 3.99 -11.65 7.29
N GLU A 53 3.70 -12.95 7.18
CA GLU A 53 2.39 -13.44 6.74
C GLU A 53 1.23 -12.94 7.62
N ASP A 54 1.42 -12.89 8.94
CA ASP A 54 0.44 -12.38 9.89
C ASP A 54 0.11 -10.88 9.68
N SER A 55 0.98 -10.16 8.98
CA SER A 55 0.85 -8.73 8.72
C SER A 55 0.30 -8.41 7.32
N TYR A 56 0.11 -9.40 6.43
CA TYR A 56 -0.35 -9.16 5.06
C TYR A 56 -1.67 -8.38 4.99
N ILE A 57 -2.62 -8.68 5.89
CA ILE A 57 -3.90 -7.97 5.92
C ILE A 57 -3.73 -6.47 6.15
N TYR A 58 -2.87 -6.08 7.10
CA TYR A 58 -2.63 -4.69 7.44
C TYR A 58 -1.79 -4.01 6.38
N PHE A 59 -0.76 -4.72 5.88
CA PHE A 59 0.13 -4.21 4.86
C PHE A 59 -0.60 -3.87 3.56
N VAL A 60 -1.41 -4.81 3.03
CA VAL A 60 -2.20 -4.59 1.81
C VAL A 60 -3.14 -3.39 1.97
N LYS A 61 -3.84 -3.29 3.09
CA LYS A 61 -4.75 -2.17 3.33
C LYS A 61 -4.03 -0.83 3.49
N CYS A 62 -2.84 -0.82 4.11
CA CYS A 62 -2.00 0.37 4.20
C CYS A 62 -1.53 0.83 2.81
N VAL A 63 -1.17 -0.11 1.92
CA VAL A 63 -0.77 0.20 0.54
C VAL A 63 -1.93 0.81 -0.23
N GLU A 64 -3.13 0.22 -0.18
CA GLU A 64 -4.30 0.79 -0.85
C GLU A 64 -4.72 2.13 -0.24
N PHE A 65 -4.63 2.29 1.08
CA PHE A 65 -4.88 3.57 1.73
C PHE A 65 -3.88 4.63 1.27
N TYR A 66 -2.59 4.29 1.19
CA TYR A 66 -1.56 5.16 0.63
C TYR A 66 -1.90 5.54 -0.82
N MET A 67 -2.29 4.59 -1.68
CA MET A 67 -2.68 4.88 -3.07
C MET A 67 -3.86 5.86 -3.14
N CYS A 68 -4.86 5.72 -2.26
CA CYS A 68 -5.98 6.65 -2.16
C CYS A 68 -5.54 8.06 -1.75
N GLU A 69 -4.63 8.17 -0.78
CA GLU A 69 -4.10 9.46 -0.34
C GLU A 69 -3.19 10.09 -1.40
N GLU A 70 -2.30 9.32 -2.01
CA GLU A 70 -1.36 9.76 -3.05
C GLU A 70 -2.11 10.32 -4.27
N THR A 71 -3.21 9.66 -4.68
CA THR A 71 -4.03 10.09 -5.83
C THR A 71 -4.58 11.52 -5.68
N LYS A 72 -4.73 12.04 -4.46
CA LYS A 72 -5.18 13.42 -4.22
C LYS A 72 -4.14 14.46 -4.63
N TYR A 73 -2.87 14.07 -4.69
CA TYR A 73 -1.74 14.96 -4.94
C TYR A 73 -1.10 14.74 -6.33
N LEU A 74 -1.35 13.59 -6.94
CA LEU A 74 -0.80 13.23 -8.25
C LEU A 74 -1.49 13.97 -9.40
N GLN A 75 -0.68 14.45 -10.35
CA GLN A 75 -1.12 14.97 -11.63
C GLN A 75 -1.23 13.85 -12.68
N GLY A 76 -1.71 14.20 -13.88
CA GLY A 76 -2.05 13.21 -14.92
C GLY A 76 -0.89 12.31 -15.37
N ASN A 77 0.35 12.81 -15.34
CA ASN A 77 1.53 12.10 -15.83
C ASN A 77 2.45 11.60 -14.71
N ASP A 78 2.04 11.73 -13.45
CA ASP A 78 2.87 11.32 -12.32
C ASP A 78 2.84 9.80 -12.15
N ALA A 79 3.99 9.22 -11.80
CA ALA A 79 4.09 7.80 -11.55
C ALA A 79 3.29 7.37 -10.31
N ARG A 80 2.57 6.26 -10.40
CA ARG A 80 1.60 5.79 -9.39
C ARG A 80 2.01 4.44 -8.81
N ILE A 81 1.60 4.17 -7.58
CA ILE A 81 1.72 2.85 -6.99
C ILE A 81 0.55 2.05 -7.54
N GLU A 82 0.86 0.83 -8.00
CA GLU A 82 -0.12 -0.13 -8.47
C GLU A 82 0.12 -1.48 -7.79
N LEU A 83 -0.96 -2.24 -7.62
CA LEU A 83 -0.93 -3.62 -7.15
C LEU A 83 -1.14 -4.57 -8.33
N SER A 84 -0.48 -5.73 -8.29
CA SER A 84 -0.81 -6.84 -9.18
C SER A 84 -2.24 -7.34 -8.92
N ILE A 85 -2.80 -8.09 -9.89
CA ILE A 85 -4.17 -8.63 -9.82
C ILE A 85 -4.40 -9.47 -8.56
N ASP A 86 -3.39 -10.23 -8.15
CA ASP A 86 -3.41 -11.08 -6.95
C ASP A 86 -2.93 -10.34 -5.69
N TYR A 87 -2.68 -9.03 -5.79
CA TYR A 87 -2.21 -8.15 -4.73
C TYR A 87 -0.86 -8.57 -4.11
N SER A 88 -0.13 -9.51 -4.73
CA SER A 88 1.13 -10.02 -4.17
C SER A 88 2.35 -9.16 -4.51
N ARG A 89 2.21 -8.26 -5.49
CA ARG A 89 3.26 -7.34 -5.94
C ARG A 89 2.79 -5.90 -5.96
N ILE A 90 3.70 -5.01 -5.61
CA ILE A 90 3.54 -3.56 -5.67
C ILE A 90 4.52 -3.02 -6.69
N MET A 91 4.07 -2.11 -7.55
CA MET A 91 4.87 -1.56 -8.66
C MET A 91 4.71 -0.04 -8.71
N ARG A 92 5.75 0.64 -9.20
CA ARG A 92 5.69 2.08 -9.51
C ARG A 92 5.62 2.26 -11.03
N CYS A 93 4.45 2.58 -11.55
CA CYS A 93 4.17 2.67 -12.98
C CYS A 93 3.99 4.12 -13.42
N LEU A 94 4.44 4.48 -14.63
CA LEU A 94 4.01 5.72 -15.27
C LEU A 94 2.57 5.56 -15.76
N THR A 95 1.73 6.58 -15.56
CA THR A 95 0.45 6.66 -16.26
C THR A 95 0.73 6.96 -17.73
N TYR A 96 0.59 5.95 -18.58
CA TYR A 96 0.50 6.20 -20.02
C TYR A 96 -0.91 6.73 -20.31
N SER A 97 -0.98 8.03 -20.62
CA SER A 97 -2.15 8.71 -21.19
C SER A 97 -2.52 8.17 -22.56
#